data_AF-A0A359F8B6-F1
#
_entry.id   AF-A0A359F8B6-F1
#
_cell.length_a   1.000
_cell.length_b   1.000
_cell.length_c   1.000
_cell.angle_alpha   90.00
_cell.angle_beta   90.00
_cell.angle_gamma   90.00
#
_symmetry.space_group_name_H-M   'P 1'
#
loop_
_entity.id
_entity.type
_entity.pdbx_description
1 polymer ?
#
loop_
_entity_poly.entity_id
_entity_poly.type
_entity_poly.pdbx_seq_one_letter_code
_entity_poly.pdbx_strand_id
1 'polypeptide(L)'
;MEALRMMLNQQVTGIPANGAVLFADPRCREGFELLTAHEHVSSALEAASEATHELLARLVVEESGAEPLDVLIRLTSEATRRAMASFELQARKAADPLDYAPVIGWLKLRLDDLRDDEPTMESLDQLLAWLPEHASEFE
;
A
#
# COMPACT_ATOMS: atom_id res chain seq x y z
N MET A 1 -8.62 1.75 1.81
CA MET A 1 -9.66 2.18 2.78
C MET A 1 -9.53 1.42 4.10
N GLU A 2 -9.61 0.08 4.12
CA GLU A 2 -9.52 -0.69 5.38
C GLU A 2 -8.27 -0.38 6.20
N ALA A 3 -7.09 -0.35 5.56
CA ALA A 3 -5.84 0.00 6.23
C ALA A 3 -5.87 1.40 6.88
N LEU A 4 -6.52 2.40 6.25
CA LEU A 4 -6.68 3.73 6.86
C LEU A 4 -7.61 3.72 8.06
N ARG A 5 -8.72 2.98 7.98
CA ARG A 5 -9.62 2.80 9.12
C ARG A 5 -8.87 2.18 10.30
N MET A 6 -8.09 1.14 10.06
CA MET A 6 -7.32 0.49 11.11
C MET A 6 -6.22 1.40 11.66
N MET A 7 -5.61 2.28 10.85
CA MET A 7 -4.66 3.28 11.35
C MET A 7 -5.34 4.29 12.28
N LEU A 8 -6.53 4.78 11.90
CA LEU A 8 -7.34 5.70 12.72
C LEU A 8 -7.70 5.08 14.08
N ASN A 9 -7.95 3.77 14.10
CA ASN A 9 -8.27 3.01 15.31
C ASN A 9 -7.03 2.41 16.02
N GLN A 10 -5.81 2.71 15.55
CA GLN A 10 -4.53 2.15 16.04
C GLN A 10 -4.45 0.61 16.00
N GLN A 11 -5.23 -0.03 15.15
CA GLN A 11 -5.32 -1.49 15.01
C GLN A 11 -4.32 -2.06 14.00
N VAL A 12 -3.70 -1.23 13.16
CA VAL A 12 -2.65 -1.67 12.23
C VAL A 12 -1.39 -0.83 12.41
N THR A 13 -0.25 -1.51 12.43
CA THR A 13 1.09 -0.93 12.46
C THR A 13 1.95 -1.64 11.41
N GLY A 14 3.09 -1.04 11.02
CA GLY A 14 4.04 -1.68 10.10
C GLY A 14 3.98 -1.23 8.64
N ILE A 15 3.06 -0.31 8.28
CA ILE A 15 3.20 0.41 7.00
C ILE A 15 4.31 1.44 7.15
N PRO A 16 5.37 1.42 6.30
CA PRO A 16 6.43 2.42 6.36
C PRO A 16 5.92 3.83 6.10
N ALA A 17 6.59 4.86 6.62
CA ALA A 17 6.16 6.25 6.48
C ALA A 17 6.08 6.73 5.00
N ASN A 18 6.88 6.14 4.11
CA ASN A 18 6.83 6.36 2.66
C ASN A 18 5.84 5.40 1.94
N GLY A 19 4.98 4.71 2.68
CA GLY A 19 4.04 3.70 2.19
C GLY A 19 2.83 4.22 1.40
N ALA A 20 2.77 5.50 1.06
CA ALA A 20 1.65 6.09 0.32
C ALA A 20 1.39 5.36 -1.02
N VAL A 21 2.45 4.90 -1.69
CA VAL A 21 2.36 4.13 -2.95
C VAL A 21 1.49 2.86 -2.85
N LEU A 22 1.35 2.30 -1.65
CA LEU A 22 0.53 1.11 -1.39
C LEU A 22 -0.97 1.36 -1.61
N PHE A 23 -1.40 2.62 -1.56
CA PHE A 23 -2.78 3.01 -1.79
C PHE A 23 -3.00 3.35 -3.27
N ALA A 24 -3.99 2.74 -3.91
CA ALA A 24 -4.32 3.06 -5.32
C ALA A 24 -5.15 4.35 -5.46
N ASP A 25 -6.05 4.61 -4.50
CA ASP A 25 -6.94 5.77 -4.50
C ASP A 25 -6.17 7.02 -4.00
N PRO A 26 -6.11 8.13 -4.76
CA PRO A 26 -5.43 9.35 -4.35
C PRO A 26 -5.89 9.90 -3.00
N ARG A 27 -7.19 9.79 -2.66
CA ARG A 27 -7.71 10.22 -1.34
C ARG A 27 -7.17 9.36 -0.22
N CYS A 28 -6.95 8.06 -0.50
CA CYS A 28 -6.34 7.18 0.48
C CYS A 28 -4.84 7.45 0.65
N ARG A 29 -4.13 7.86 -0.41
CA ARG A 29 -2.73 8.30 -0.32
C ARG A 29 -2.60 9.54 0.54
N GLU A 30 -3.36 10.58 0.22
CA GLU A 30 -3.39 11.83 0.98
C GLU A 30 -3.76 11.55 2.45
N GLY A 31 -4.79 10.74 2.68
CA GLY A 31 -5.18 10.35 4.03
C GLY A 31 -4.08 9.62 4.80
N PHE A 32 -3.34 8.72 4.15
CA PHE A 32 -2.19 8.04 4.75
C PHE A 32 -1.06 9.02 5.10
N GLU A 33 -0.72 9.90 4.17
CA GLU A 33 0.33 10.91 4.32
C GLU A 33 0.02 11.85 5.49
N LEU A 34 -1.22 12.34 5.57
CA LEU A 34 -1.67 13.23 6.65
C LEU A 34 -1.66 12.52 8.01
N LEU A 35 -2.15 11.27 8.08
CA LEU A 35 -2.13 10.51 9.33
C LEU A 35 -0.71 10.15 9.79
N THR A 36 0.25 10.10 8.86
CA THR A 36 1.66 9.86 9.18
C THR A 36 2.39 11.16 9.54
N ALA A 37 2.00 12.29 8.96
CA ALA A 37 2.62 13.60 9.17
C ALA A 37 2.14 14.31 10.45
N HIS A 38 0.95 13.96 10.97
CA HIS A 38 0.34 14.59 12.12
C HIS A 38 0.19 13.63 13.30
N GLU A 39 0.52 14.09 14.50
CA GLU A 39 0.36 13.32 15.75
C GLU A 39 -1.12 13.09 16.12
N HIS A 40 -2.01 13.99 15.69
CA HIS A 40 -3.43 13.97 16.04
C HIS A 40 -4.31 13.89 14.80
N VAL A 41 -5.31 13.00 14.85
CA VAL A 41 -6.30 12.80 13.77
C VAL A 41 -7.05 14.09 13.43
N SER A 42 -7.35 14.94 14.43
CA SER A 42 -7.98 16.24 14.19
C SER A 42 -7.14 17.15 13.31
N SER A 43 -5.83 17.21 13.53
CA SER A 43 -4.90 18.01 12.72
C SER A 43 -4.79 17.46 11.29
N ALA A 44 -4.78 16.13 11.13
CA ALA A 44 -4.82 15.50 9.81
C ALA A 44 -6.12 15.84 9.06
N LEU A 45 -7.27 15.84 9.74
CA LEU A 45 -8.57 16.19 9.16
C LEU A 45 -8.65 17.67 8.74
N GLU A 46 -8.06 18.58 9.53
CA GLU A 46 -8.01 20.01 9.21
C GLU A 46 -7.15 20.32 7.97
N ALA A 47 -6.10 19.54 7.74
CA ALA A 47 -5.18 19.70 6.61
C ALA A 47 -5.65 18.97 5.32
N ALA A 48 -6.64 18.08 5.42
CA ALA A 48 -7.14 17.28 4.31
C ALA A 48 -7.93 18.10 3.28
N SER A 49 -7.81 17.71 2.00
CA SER A 49 -8.77 18.12 0.98
C SER A 49 -10.20 17.73 1.38
N GLU A 50 -11.21 18.44 0.87
CA GLU A 50 -12.63 18.19 1.19
C GLU A 50 -13.02 16.71 0.98
N ALA A 51 -12.57 16.11 -0.13
CA ALA A 51 -12.85 14.72 -0.46
C ALA A 51 -12.15 13.73 0.49
N THR A 52 -10.94 14.03 0.95
CA THR A 52 -10.19 13.19 1.89
C THR A 52 -10.72 13.37 3.31
N HIS A 53 -11.14 14.58 3.69
CA HIS A 53 -11.80 14.85 4.96
C HIS A 53 -13.09 14.03 5.08
N GLU A 54 -13.97 14.07 4.07
CA GLU A 54 -15.21 13.29 4.07
C GLU A 54 -14.93 11.78 4.20
N LEU A 55 -13.91 11.30 3.48
CA LEU A 55 -13.47 9.90 3.57
C LEU A 55 -13.02 9.55 4.98
N LEU A 56 -12.06 10.30 5.55
CA LEU A 56 -11.49 10.03 6.87
C LEU A 56 -12.54 10.14 7.97
N ALA A 57 -13.40 11.18 7.93
CA ALA A 57 -14.48 11.37 8.89
C ALA A 57 -15.45 10.19 8.90
N ARG A 58 -15.77 9.62 7.73
CA ARG A 58 -16.59 8.40 7.65
C ARG A 58 -15.88 7.18 8.21
N LEU A 59 -14.57 7.03 7.96
CA LEU A 59 -13.81 5.87 8.43
C LEU A 59 -13.63 5.84 9.96
N VAL A 60 -13.56 7.01 10.64
CA VAL A 60 -13.43 7.08 12.12
C VAL A 60 -14.62 6.44 12.85
N VAL A 61 -15.82 6.48 12.26
CA VAL A 61 -17.05 6.03 12.94
C VAL A 61 -17.25 4.51 12.81
N GLU A 62 -16.57 3.87 11.88
CA GLU A 62 -16.74 2.44 11.58
C GLU A 62 -15.58 1.64 12.20
N GLU A 63 -15.88 0.74 13.14
CA GLU A 63 -14.89 -0.20 13.66
C GLU A 63 -14.64 -1.32 12.63
N SER A 64 -13.38 -1.69 12.41
CA SER A 64 -13.04 -2.79 11.52
C SER A 64 -13.16 -4.12 12.26
N GLY A 65 -13.84 -5.09 11.63
CA GLY A 65 -13.79 -6.49 12.06
C GLY A 65 -12.72 -7.32 11.31
N ALA A 66 -11.86 -6.67 10.53
CA ALA A 66 -10.83 -7.35 9.76
C ALA A 66 -9.58 -7.60 10.62
N GLU A 67 -8.89 -8.71 10.36
CA GLU A 67 -7.61 -9.00 10.99
C GLU A 67 -6.51 -8.07 10.43
N PRO A 68 -5.68 -7.43 11.27
CA PRO A 68 -4.69 -6.45 10.81
C PRO A 68 -3.72 -7.01 9.77
N LEU A 69 -3.27 -8.25 9.98
CA LEU A 69 -2.35 -8.91 9.07
C LEU A 69 -2.98 -9.16 7.70
N ASP A 70 -4.23 -9.62 7.65
CA ASP A 70 -4.96 -9.84 6.41
C ASP A 70 -5.11 -8.55 5.60
N VAL A 71 -5.33 -7.43 6.29
CA VAL A 71 -5.42 -6.10 5.66
C VAL A 71 -4.07 -5.66 5.09
N LEU A 72 -2.96 -5.89 5.80
CA LEU A 72 -1.62 -5.60 5.30
C LEU A 72 -1.23 -6.48 4.11
N ILE A 73 -1.49 -7.79 4.19
CA ILE A 73 -1.23 -8.74 3.09
C ILE A 73 -2.02 -8.31 1.85
N ARG A 74 -3.31 -7.99 2.02
CA ARG A 74 -4.16 -7.54 0.91
C ARG A 74 -3.66 -6.22 0.31
N LEU A 75 -3.38 -5.22 1.14
CA LEU A 75 -2.90 -3.92 0.69
C LEU A 75 -1.60 -4.07 -0.12
N THR A 76 -0.64 -4.82 0.42
CA THR A 76 0.68 -5.05 -0.19
C THR A 76 0.56 -5.87 -1.47
N SER A 77 -0.32 -6.88 -1.48
CA SER A 77 -0.60 -7.69 -2.68
C SER A 77 -1.16 -6.84 -3.83
N GLU A 78 -2.13 -5.96 -3.56
CA GLU A 78 -2.69 -5.08 -4.59
C GLU A 78 -1.66 -4.06 -5.11
N ALA A 79 -0.81 -3.53 -4.22
CA ALA A 79 0.28 -2.66 -4.61
C ALA A 79 1.32 -3.38 -5.48
N THR A 80 1.68 -4.61 -5.12
CA THR A 80 2.59 -5.47 -5.88
C THR A 80 2.05 -5.75 -7.27
N ARG A 81 0.75 -6.09 -7.41
CA ARG A 81 0.12 -6.30 -8.72
C ARG A 81 0.12 -5.05 -9.59
N ARG A 82 -0.10 -3.87 -9.00
CA ARG A 82 0.00 -2.59 -9.74
C ARG A 82 1.43 -2.34 -10.23
N ALA A 83 2.42 -2.52 -9.38
CA ALA A 83 3.84 -2.37 -9.75
C ALA A 83 4.20 -3.33 -10.90
N MET A 84 3.83 -4.61 -10.78
CA MET A 84 4.05 -5.60 -11.83
C MET A 84 3.38 -5.21 -13.15
N ALA A 85 2.12 -4.77 -13.12
CA ALA A 85 1.41 -4.35 -14.33
C ALA A 85 2.09 -3.15 -15.01
N SER A 86 2.67 -2.23 -14.23
CA SER A 86 3.45 -1.11 -14.74
C SER A 86 4.74 -1.58 -15.41
N PHE A 87 5.53 -2.45 -14.75
CA PHE A 87 6.74 -3.02 -15.35
C PHE A 87 6.45 -3.84 -16.60
N GLU A 88 5.36 -4.62 -16.62
CA GLU A 88 4.93 -5.34 -17.84
C GLU A 88 4.56 -4.38 -18.98
N LEU A 89 3.94 -3.24 -18.67
CA LEU A 89 3.63 -2.21 -19.66
C LEU A 89 4.90 -1.54 -20.19
N GLN A 90 5.87 -1.27 -19.32
CA GLN A 90 7.17 -0.69 -19.69
C GLN A 90 7.98 -1.67 -20.54
N ALA A 91 8.04 -2.94 -20.17
CA ALA A 91 8.71 -4.00 -20.92
C ALA A 91 8.19 -4.12 -22.36
N ARG A 92 6.87 -4.00 -22.57
CA ARG A 92 6.26 -4.00 -23.93
C ARG A 92 6.74 -2.86 -24.82
N LYS A 93 7.24 -1.77 -24.24
CA LYS A 93 7.71 -0.57 -24.95
C LYS A 93 9.24 -0.45 -24.99
N ALA A 94 9.94 -1.32 -24.26
CA ALA A 94 11.38 -1.26 -24.11
C ALA A 94 12.11 -1.80 -25.36
N ALA A 95 13.33 -1.33 -25.58
CA ALA A 95 14.21 -1.86 -26.62
C ALA A 95 14.61 -3.32 -26.32
N ASP A 96 14.84 -3.63 -25.03
CA ASP A 96 15.01 -5.00 -24.55
C ASP A 96 13.96 -5.29 -23.45
N PRO A 97 12.87 -6.01 -23.77
CA PRO A 97 11.87 -6.39 -22.78
C PRO A 97 12.39 -7.31 -21.68
N LEU A 98 13.51 -8.02 -21.90
CA LEU A 98 14.05 -8.98 -20.92
C LEU A 98 14.69 -8.30 -19.70
N ASP A 99 15.05 -7.01 -19.82
CA ASP A 99 15.58 -6.21 -18.71
C ASP A 99 14.62 -6.16 -17.50
N TYR A 100 13.31 -6.31 -17.74
CA TYR A 100 12.28 -6.30 -16.69
C TYR A 100 11.99 -7.69 -16.10
N ALA A 101 12.51 -8.78 -16.71
CA ALA A 101 12.23 -10.13 -16.24
C ALA A 101 12.68 -10.40 -14.79
N PRO A 102 13.86 -9.89 -14.32
CA PRO A 102 14.28 -10.09 -12.94
C PRO A 102 13.31 -9.46 -11.92
N VAL A 103 12.91 -8.19 -12.10
CA VAL A 103 12.02 -7.50 -11.15
C VAL A 103 10.61 -8.10 -11.17
N ILE A 104 10.08 -8.41 -12.35
CA ILE A 104 8.77 -9.07 -12.47
C ILE A 104 8.79 -10.46 -11.82
N GLY A 105 9.86 -11.23 -12.02
CA GLY A 105 10.03 -12.55 -11.36
C GLY A 105 10.13 -12.44 -9.84
N TRP A 106 10.89 -11.47 -9.34
CA TRP A 106 11.04 -11.18 -7.91
C TRP A 106 9.70 -10.81 -7.25
N LEU A 107 8.88 -9.97 -7.90
CA LEU A 107 7.56 -9.57 -7.42
C LEU A 107 6.56 -10.74 -7.46
N LYS A 108 6.59 -11.57 -8.52
CA LYS A 108 5.73 -12.76 -8.64
C LYS A 108 5.95 -13.74 -7.51
N LEU A 109 7.21 -14.08 -7.23
CA LEU A 109 7.55 -15.05 -6.18
C LEU A 109 7.00 -14.61 -4.82
N ARG A 110 7.19 -13.35 -4.44
CA ARG A 110 6.69 -12.82 -3.16
C ARG A 110 5.19 -12.70 -3.10
N LEU A 111 4.55 -12.37 -4.22
CA LEU A 111 3.10 -12.35 -4.31
C LEU A 111 2.52 -13.76 -4.14
N ASP A 112 3.20 -14.78 -4.67
CA ASP A 112 2.80 -16.18 -4.50
C ASP A 112 3.00 -16.62 -3.03
N ASP A 113 4.12 -16.28 -2.39
CA ASP A 113 4.34 -16.57 -0.95
C ASP A 113 3.27 -15.95 -0.03
N LEU A 114 2.70 -14.80 -0.42
CA LEU A 114 1.61 -14.14 0.33
C LEU A 114 0.23 -14.79 0.14
N ARG A 115 0.08 -15.69 -0.84
CA ARG A 115 -1.19 -16.36 -1.16
C ARG A 115 -1.29 -17.76 -0.56
N ASP A 116 -0.19 -18.30 -0.06
CA ASP A 116 -0.17 -19.61 0.59
C ASP A 116 -0.97 -19.59 1.90
N ASP A 117 -1.43 -20.77 2.33
CA ASP A 117 -2.20 -20.96 3.56
C ASP A 117 -1.44 -20.49 4.82
N GLU A 118 -0.10 -20.44 4.74
CA GLU A 118 0.78 -19.85 5.74
C GLU A 118 1.65 -18.75 5.07
N PRO A 119 1.13 -17.51 4.96
CA PRO A 119 1.86 -16.44 4.31
C PRO A 119 3.15 -16.12 5.06
N THR A 120 4.25 -16.00 4.34
CA THR A 120 5.53 -15.69 4.98
C THR A 120 5.60 -14.21 5.34
N MET A 121 5.78 -13.93 6.63
CA MET A 121 6.01 -12.56 7.11
C MET A 121 7.24 -11.93 6.45
N GLU A 122 8.23 -12.74 6.09
CA GLU A 122 9.42 -12.30 5.37
C GLU A 122 9.07 -11.68 4.00
N SER A 123 8.22 -12.33 3.19
CA SER A 123 7.84 -11.78 1.88
C SER A 123 6.97 -10.53 2.01
N LEU A 124 6.15 -10.44 3.07
CA LEU A 124 5.41 -9.21 3.40
C LEU A 124 6.38 -8.06 3.72
N ASP A 125 7.33 -8.28 4.62
CA ASP A 125 8.30 -7.28 5.05
C ASP A 125 9.18 -6.79 3.88
N GLN A 126 9.63 -7.73 3.03
CA GLN A 126 10.40 -7.40 1.83
C GLN A 126 9.61 -6.52 0.86
N LEU A 127 8.33 -6.83 0.62
CA LEU A 127 7.48 -6.03 -0.27
C LEU A 127 7.13 -4.67 0.34
N LEU A 128 6.85 -4.60 1.65
CA LEU A 128 6.58 -3.36 2.36
C LEU A 128 7.77 -2.40 2.31
N ALA A 129 9.00 -2.91 2.36
CA ALA A 129 10.21 -2.10 2.18
C ALA A 129 10.46 -1.72 0.72
N TRP A 130 10.36 -2.67 -0.20
CA TRP A 130 10.76 -2.48 -1.60
C TRP A 130 9.83 -1.54 -2.38
N LEU A 131 8.51 -1.67 -2.20
CA LEU A 131 7.52 -0.92 -2.98
C LEU A 131 7.66 0.61 -2.79
N PRO A 132 7.78 1.14 -1.56
CA PRO A 132 8.05 2.56 -1.35
C PRO A 132 9.39 3.05 -1.91
N GLU A 133 10.44 2.23 -1.83
CA GLU A 133 11.77 2.58 -2.33
C GLU A 133 11.81 2.71 -3.86
N HIS A 134 10.99 1.93 -4.56
CA HIS A 134 10.98 1.87 -6.03
C HIS A 134 9.75 2.53 -6.65
N ALA A 135 8.97 3.30 -5.87
CA ALA A 135 7.71 3.91 -6.32
C ALA A 135 7.86 4.69 -7.63
N SER A 136 8.93 5.48 -7.76
CA SER A 136 9.22 6.27 -8.97
C SER A 136 9.47 5.45 -10.24
N GLU A 137 9.71 4.14 -10.10
CA GLU A 137 9.95 3.24 -11.23
C GLU A 137 8.65 2.69 -11.83
N PHE A 138 7.53 2.73 -11.09
CA PHE A 138 6.27 2.11 -11.52
C PHE A 138 5.01 2.95 -11.35
N GLU A 139 5.09 4.16 -10.79
CA GLU A 139 4.02 5.18 -10.84
C GLU A 139 3.87 5.84 -12.21
#